data_AF-A0A5K1BI51-F1
#
_entry.id   AF-A0A5K1BI51-F1
#
_cell.length_a   1.000
_cell.length_b   1.000
_cell.length_c   1.000
_cell.angle_alpha   90.00
_cell.angle_beta   90.00
_cell.angle_gamma   90.00
#
_symmetry.space_group_name_H-M   'P 1'
#
loop_
_entity.id
_entity.type
_entity.pdbx_description
1 polymer ?
#
loop_
_entity_poly.entity_id
_entity_poly.type
_entity_poly.pdbx_seq_one_letter_code
_entity_poly.pdbx_strand_id
1 'polypeptide(L)' 'YSKFVKPAFDDFILPSKKYADIIMPRGGDNHVAVDLIVQHIHTKLGQHDLCKIYPNLYVIHSTFQ' A
#
# COMPACT_ATOMS: atom_id res chain seq x y z
N TYR A 1 3.24 8.19 25.16
CA TYR A 1 4.17 7.86 24.05
C TYR A 1 5.29 6.93 24.50
N SER A 2 6.26 7.38 25.30
CA SER A 2 7.49 6.61 25.60
C SER A 2 7.28 5.30 26.38
N LYS A 3 6.21 5.18 27.16
CA LYS A 3 5.93 3.98 27.98
C LYS A 3 5.46 2.78 27.17
N PHE A 4 4.78 2.99 26.04
CA PHE A 4 4.10 1.90 25.31
C PHE A 4 4.30 1.99 23.80
N VAL A 5 4.23 3.18 23.22
CA VAL A 5 4.26 3.38 21.76
C VAL A 5 5.67 3.22 21.21
N LYS A 6 6.67 3.83 21.86
CA LYS A 6 8.07 3.76 21.38
C LYS A 6 8.66 2.34 21.47
N PRO A 7 8.56 1.61 22.59
CA PRO A 7 9.04 0.23 22.66
C PRO A 7 8.33 -0.69 21.65
N ALA A 8 7.00 -0.56 21.52
CA ALA A 8 6.26 -1.36 20.53
C ALA A 8 6.69 -1.08 19.08
N PHE A 9 7.02 0.18 18.77
CA PHE A 9 7.56 0.52 17.45
C PHE A 9 8.96 -0.08 17.25
N ASP A 10 9.87 0.14 18.19
CA ASP A 10 11.27 -0.30 18.06
C ASP A 10 11.38 -1.84 18.01
N ASP A 11 10.60 -2.55 18.82
CA ASP A 11 10.68 -4.01 18.97
C ASP A 11 9.88 -4.79 17.92
N PHE A 12 8.78 -4.21 17.39
CA PHE A 12 7.85 -4.95 16.51
C PHE A 12 7.64 -4.30 15.14
N ILE A 13 7.46 -2.97 15.07
CA ILE A 13 7.13 -2.30 13.80
C ILE A 13 8.40 -2.04 12.97
N LEU A 14 9.46 -1.49 13.57
CA LEU A 14 10.70 -1.17 12.86
C LEU A 14 11.36 -2.41 12.22
N PRO A 15 11.44 -3.58 12.87
CA PRO A 15 12.00 -4.78 12.25
C PRO A 15 11.23 -5.25 11.02
N SER A 16 9.92 -4.94 10.92
CA SER A 16 9.11 -5.30 9.75
C SER A 16 9.54 -4.57 8.47
N LYS A 17 10.21 -3.42 8.60
CA LYS A 17 10.70 -2.61 7.48
C LYS A 17 11.61 -3.39 6.52
N LYS A 18 12.37 -4.37 7.03
CA LYS A 18 13.31 -5.18 6.23
C LYS A 18 12.62 -6.08 5.19
N TYR A 19 11.32 -6.31 5.34
CA TYR A 19 10.52 -7.13 4.42
C TYR A 19 9.81 -6.29 3.35
N ALA A 20 9.91 -4.97 3.40
CA ALA A 20 9.27 -4.10 2.42
C ALA A 20 10.08 -4.09 1.12
N ASP A 21 9.40 -4.32 0.00
CA ASP A 21 10.00 -4.20 -1.34
C ASP A 21 10.33 -2.74 -1.68
N ILE A 22 9.51 -1.80 -1.20
CA ILE A 22 9.62 -0.38 -1.49
C ILE A 22 9.41 0.43 -0.20
N ILE A 23 10.30 1.39 0.05
CA ILE A 23 10.18 2.36 1.16
C ILE A 23 9.82 3.73 0.60
N MET A 24 8.69 4.30 1.05
CA MET A 24 8.26 5.63 0.64
C MET A 24 8.63 6.69 1.69
N PRO A 25 9.60 7.58 1.41
CA PRO A 25 9.97 8.65 2.32
C PRO A 25 8.91 9.76 2.34
N ARG A 26 8.84 10.51 3.44
CA ARG A 26 7.88 11.62 3.68
C ARG A 26 6.40 11.23 3.73
N GLY A 27 6.08 9.93 3.69
CA GLY A 27 4.72 9.43 3.89
C GLY A 27 3.71 10.06 2.93
N GLY A 28 2.61 10.59 3.47
CA GLY A 28 1.48 11.14 2.71
C GLY A 28 1.78 12.38 1.88
N ASP A 29 2.86 13.12 2.18
CA ASP A 29 3.24 14.33 1.44
C ASP A 29 3.95 14.01 0.11
N ASN A 30 4.33 12.75 -0.10
CA ASN A 30 4.99 12.32 -1.32
C ASN A 30 3.96 11.92 -2.38
N HIS A 31 3.28 12.92 -2.96
CA HIS A 31 2.26 12.70 -4.00
C HIS A 31 2.78 11.86 -5.16
N VAL A 32 4.03 12.07 -5.57
CA VAL A 32 4.68 11.28 -6.63
C VAL A 32 4.74 9.78 -6.29
N ALA A 33 5.05 9.42 -5.04
CA ALA A 33 5.05 8.03 -4.59
C ALA A 33 3.63 7.42 -4.58
N VAL A 34 2.63 8.20 -4.17
CA VAL A 34 1.23 7.76 -4.16
C VAL A 34 0.75 7.50 -5.59
N ASP A 35 1.03 8.42 -6.52
CA ASP A 35 0.66 8.31 -7.92
C ASP A 35 1.27 7.06 -8.58
N LEU A 36 2.52 6.73 -8.23
CA LEU A 36 3.18 5.49 -8.69
C LEU A 36 2.44 4.22 -8.24
N ILE A 37 1.97 4.17 -6.99
CA ILE A 37 1.20 3.03 -6.48
C ILE A 37 -0.17 2.95 -7.16
N VAL A 38 -0.85 4.10 -7.33
CA VAL A 38 -2.14 4.18 -8.03
C VAL A 38 -2.01 3.69 -9.47
N GLN A 39 -0.99 4.16 -10.20
CA GLN A 39 -0.71 3.72 -11.55
C GLN A 39 -0.37 2.22 -11.62
N HIS A 40 0.38 1.69 -10.63
CA HIS A 40 0.66 0.26 -10.56
C HIS A 40 -0.63 -0.55 -10.41
N ILE A 41 -1.53 -0.14 -9.51
CA ILE A 41 -2.82 -0.79 -9.30
C ILE A 41 -3.67 -0.72 -10.58
N HIS A 42 -3.79 0.45 -11.21
CA HIS A 42 -4.52 0.57 -12.48
C HIS A 42 -3.93 -0.31 -13.58
N THR A 43 -2.60 -0.40 -13.66
CA THR A 43 -1.92 -1.28 -14.62
C THR A 43 -2.27 -2.74 -14.35
N LYS A 44 -2.27 -3.17 -13.09
CA LYS A 44 -2.67 -4.53 -12.71
C LYS A 44 -4.15 -4.78 -13.00
N LEU A 45 -5.04 -3.89 -12.60
CA LEU A 45 -6.49 -4.08 -12.83
C LEU A 45 -6.88 -3.99 -14.32
N GLY A 46 -6.17 -3.19 -15.12
CA GLY A 46 -6.35 -3.09 -16.57
C GLY A 46 -5.76 -4.28 -17.34
N GLN A 47 -4.95 -5.13 -16.70
CA GLN A 47 -4.56 -6.41 -17.29
C GLN A 47 -5.80 -7.30 -17.38
N HIS A 48 -6.29 -7.47 -18.61
CA HIS A 48 -7.46 -8.28 -19.00
C HIS A 48 -7.45 -9.73 -18.48
N ASP A 49 -6.33 -10.19 -17.92
CA ASP A 49 -6.15 -11.54 -17.39
C ASP A 49 -6.43 -11.66 -15.89
N LEU A 50 -6.50 -10.57 -15.12
CA LEU A 50 -6.76 -10.67 -13.67
C LEU A 50 -8.16 -11.20 -13.36
N CYS A 51 -9.18 -10.76 -14.11
CA CYS A 51 -10.53 -11.32 -13.98
C CYS A 51 -10.63 -12.77 -14.48
N LYS A 52 -9.68 -13.23 -15.32
CA LYS A 52 -9.60 -14.64 -15.75
C LYS A 52 -9.00 -15.53 -14.66
N ILE A 53 -8.07 -15.00 -13.86
CA ILE A 53 -7.37 -15.73 -12.80
C ILE A 53 -8.15 -15.66 -11.47
N TYR A 54 -8.81 -14.53 -11.19
CA TYR A 54 -9.58 -14.29 -9.97
C TYR A 54 -11.04 -13.94 -10.32
N PRO A 55 -11.91 -14.94 -10.54
CA PRO A 55 -13.30 -14.70 -10.95
C PRO A 55 -14.14 -13.99 -9.89
N ASN A 56 -13.68 -13.94 -8.64
CA ASN A 56 -14.36 -13.29 -7.51
C ASN A 56 -13.85 -11.87 -7.22
N LEU A 57 -12.94 -11.33 -8.03
CA LEU A 57 -12.43 -9.97 -7.85
C LEU A 57 -13.41 -8.97 -8.47
N TYR A 58 -14.08 -8.17 -7.65
CA TYR A 58 -14.93 -7.07 -8.09
C TYR A 58 -14.32 -5.73 -7.68
N VAL A 59 -14.09 -4.85 -8.65
CA VAL A 59 -13.60 -3.49 -8.39
C VAL A 59 -14.78 -2.65 -7.90
N ILE A 60 -14.75 -2.27 -6.62
CA ILE A 60 -15.72 -1.33 -6.06
C ILE A 60 -15.26 0.06 -6.43
N HIS A 61 -16.05 0.78 -7.21
CA HIS A 61 -15.82 2.20 -7.43
C HIS A 61 -16.14 2.97 -6.15
N SER A 62 -15.17 3.80 -5.72
CA SER A 62 -15.31 4.64 -4.54
C SER A 62 -16.55 5.55 -4.67
N THR A 63 -17.40 5.55 -3.65
CA THR A 63 -18.58 6.42 -3.56
C THR A 63 -18.26 7.78 -2.90
N PHE A 64 -16.98 8.13 -2.75
CA PHE A 64 -16.62 9.43 -2.21
C PHE A 64 -16.94 10.52 -3.24
N GLN A 65 -17.96 11.33 -2.90
CA GLN A 65 -18.40 12.53 -3.59
C GLN A 65 -17.98 13.76 -2.78
#